data_AF-A0A842VJM4-F1
#
_entry.id   AF-A0A842VJM4-F1
#
_cell.length_a   1.000
_cell.length_b   1.000
_cell.length_c   1.000
_cell.angle_alpha   90.00
_cell.angle_beta   90.00
_cell.angle_gamma   90.00
#
_symmetry.space_group_name_H-M   'P 1'
#
loop_
_entity.id
_entity.type
_entity.pdbx_description
1 polymer ?
#
loop_
_entity_poly.entity_id
_entity_poly.type
_entity_poly.pdbx_seq_one_letter_code
_entity_poly.pdbx_strand_id
1 'polypeptide(L)'
;YNKYKDKIILPSDLIIEEGGERKTVKIDELEKFNAVTGDIGPETIKHFKEIMDKCKTIVANGPPGIFEKEVFRKGTNEMVAAMAEKSDALTVIGGGEMGTAAEMTGKADDVSFISTGGGAMLEILSGKDVPMVRALREKKP
;
A
#
# COMPACT_ATOMS: atom_id res chain seq x y z
N TYR A 1 13.56 -9.74 -11.15
CA TYR A 1 12.19 -9.95 -11.64
C TYR A 1 11.93 -11.42 -11.99
N ASN A 2 12.59 -12.01 -13.00
CA ASN A 2 12.30 -13.37 -13.48
C ASN A 2 12.25 -14.48 -12.41
N LYS A 3 13.08 -14.39 -11.36
CA LYS A 3 13.09 -15.37 -10.26
C LYS A 3 11.83 -15.37 -9.38
N TYR A 4 11.10 -14.26 -9.30
CA TYR A 4 9.95 -14.07 -8.39
C TYR A 4 8.74 -13.46 -9.10
N LYS A 5 8.61 -13.69 -10.41
CA LYS A 5 7.56 -13.07 -11.23
C LYS A 5 6.15 -13.42 -10.75
N ASP A 6 5.98 -14.63 -10.23
CA ASP A 6 4.76 -15.15 -9.60
C ASP A 6 4.42 -14.47 -8.26
N LYS A 7 5.41 -13.82 -7.62
CA LYS A 7 5.25 -13.15 -6.32
C LYS A 7 5.18 -11.63 -6.42
N ILE A 8 5.63 -11.07 -7.55
CA ILE A 8 5.63 -9.63 -7.81
C ILE A 8 4.40 -9.33 -8.67
N ILE A 9 3.32 -8.96 -8.01
CA ILE A 9 2.06 -8.61 -8.67
C ILE A 9 2.06 -7.11 -8.95
N LEU A 10 1.79 -6.75 -10.20
CA LEU A 10 1.70 -5.36 -10.67
C LEU A 10 0.24 -5.05 -11.00
N PRO A 11 -0.16 -3.76 -10.99
CA PRO A 11 -1.46 -3.35 -11.52
C PRO A 11 -1.68 -3.83 -12.96
N SER A 12 -2.93 -4.04 -13.34
CA SER A 12 -3.35 -4.31 -14.73
C SER A 12 -4.05 -3.12 -15.37
N ASP A 13 -4.63 -2.24 -14.53
CA ASP A 13 -5.35 -1.05 -14.89
C ASP A 13 -5.04 0.08 -13.91
N LEU A 14 -5.12 1.32 -14.39
CA LEU A 14 -4.83 2.54 -13.65
C LEU A 14 -5.95 3.55 -13.83
N ILE A 15 -5.92 4.58 -13.00
CA ILE A 15 -6.80 5.73 -13.08
C ILE A 15 -5.99 6.94 -13.53
N ILE A 16 -6.50 7.61 -14.54
CA ILE A 16 -6.04 8.93 -14.99
C ILE A 16 -7.10 9.98 -14.70
N GLU A 17 -6.65 11.23 -14.64
CA GLU A 17 -7.51 12.41 -14.64
C GLU A 17 -7.43 13.09 -16.01
N GLU A 18 -8.53 13.06 -16.76
CA GLU A 18 -8.64 13.68 -18.10
C GLU A 18 -9.79 14.69 -18.05
N GLY A 19 -9.48 15.98 -18.23
CA GLY A 19 -10.50 17.05 -18.15
C GLY A 19 -11.16 17.21 -16.77
N GLY A 20 -10.50 16.77 -15.70
CA GLY A 20 -11.05 16.73 -14.34
C GLY A 20 -11.92 15.50 -14.04
N GLU A 21 -12.09 14.61 -15.01
CA GLU A 21 -12.86 13.37 -14.83
C GLU A 21 -11.95 12.16 -14.57
N ARG A 22 -12.46 11.27 -13.73
CA ARG A 22 -11.83 9.99 -13.43
C ARG A 22 -12.05 9.02 -14.60
N LYS A 23 -10.96 8.52 -15.18
CA LYS A 23 -11.02 7.51 -16.24
C LYS A 23 -10.15 6.31 -15.93
N THR A 24 -10.69 5.12 -16.16
CA THR A 24 -9.93 3.86 -16.02
C THR A 24 -9.28 3.55 -17.37
N VAL A 25 -8.00 3.20 -17.33
CA VAL A 25 -7.22 2.84 -18.52
C VAL A 25 -6.40 1.60 -18.25
N LYS A 26 -6.23 0.76 -19.26
CA LYS A 26 -5.28 -0.36 -19.17
C LYS A 26 -3.86 0.12 -19.37
N ILE A 27 -2.90 -0.63 -18.85
CA ILE A 27 -1.47 -0.25 -18.92
C ILE A 27 -0.97 -0.14 -20.36
N ASP A 28 -1.42 -1.03 -21.25
CA ASP A 28 -1.06 -1.03 -22.67
C ASP A 28 -1.67 0.15 -23.45
N GLU A 29 -2.61 0.88 -22.85
CA GLU A 29 -3.26 2.03 -23.47
C GLU A 29 -2.77 3.36 -22.92
N LEU A 30 -1.90 3.37 -21.91
CA LEU A 30 -1.41 4.59 -21.25
C LEU A 30 -0.78 5.58 -22.22
N GLU A 31 -0.02 5.10 -23.21
CA GLU A 31 0.64 5.95 -24.20
C GLU A 31 -0.34 6.75 -25.07
N LYS A 32 -1.62 6.38 -25.10
CA LYS A 32 -2.67 7.10 -25.83
C LYS A 32 -3.14 8.36 -25.08
N PHE A 33 -2.78 8.52 -23.81
CA PHE A 33 -3.27 9.60 -22.95
C PHE A 33 -2.12 10.51 -22.50
N ASN A 34 -2.32 11.82 -22.62
CA ASN A 34 -1.43 12.81 -22.03
C ASN A 34 -2.00 13.27 -20.67
N ALA A 35 -2.13 12.33 -19.73
CA ALA A 35 -2.82 12.54 -18.46
C ALA A 35 -1.98 12.03 -17.28
N VAL A 36 -2.22 12.60 -16.10
CA VAL A 36 -1.57 12.16 -14.85
C VAL A 36 -2.23 10.86 -14.40
N THR A 37 -1.44 9.79 -14.27
CA THR A 37 -1.83 8.57 -13.54
C THR A 37 -1.70 8.81 -12.05
N GLY A 38 -2.74 8.50 -11.28
CA GLY A 38 -2.73 8.79 -9.85
C GLY A 38 -3.33 7.74 -8.94
N ASP A 39 -3.98 6.69 -9.46
CA ASP A 39 -4.58 5.62 -8.63
C ASP A 39 -4.59 4.30 -9.40
N ILE A 40 -4.77 3.19 -8.67
CA ILE A 40 -4.98 1.86 -9.26
C ILE A 40 -6.43 1.70 -9.73
N GLY A 41 -6.60 0.96 -10.82
CA GLY A 41 -7.91 0.73 -11.40
C GLY A 41 -8.74 -0.34 -10.66
N PRO A 42 -10.05 -0.44 -10.97
CA PRO A 42 -10.96 -1.39 -10.34
C PRO A 42 -10.55 -2.86 -10.49
N GLU A 43 -9.95 -3.27 -11.61
CA GLU A 43 -9.52 -4.67 -11.79
C GLU A 43 -8.35 -4.99 -10.86
N THR A 44 -7.39 -4.07 -10.76
CA THR A 44 -6.25 -4.17 -9.83
C THR A 44 -6.71 -4.21 -8.39
N ILE A 45 -7.62 -3.32 -7.99
CA ILE A 45 -8.19 -3.29 -6.63
C ILE A 45 -8.82 -4.65 -6.30
N LYS A 46 -9.66 -5.19 -7.20
CA LYS A 46 -10.28 -6.49 -7.00
C LYS A 46 -9.24 -7.59 -6.81
N HIS A 47 -8.24 -7.64 -7.70
CA HIS A 47 -7.20 -8.67 -7.65
C HIS A 47 -6.35 -8.59 -6.38
N PHE A 48 -5.97 -7.37 -5.95
CA PHE A 48 -5.19 -7.18 -4.73
C PHE A 48 -5.98 -7.61 -3.50
N LYS A 49 -7.29 -7.30 -3.44
CA LYS A 49 -8.16 -7.80 -2.37
C LYS A 49 -8.23 -9.32 -2.32
N GLU A 50 -8.34 -9.99 -3.46
CA GLU A 50 -8.35 -11.47 -3.53
C GLU A 50 -7.03 -12.10 -3.03
N ILE A 51 -5.90 -11.41 -3.23
CA ILE A 51 -4.59 -11.84 -2.70
C ILE A 51 -4.54 -11.61 -1.19
N MET A 52 -4.90 -10.41 -0.75
CA MET A 52 -4.93 -10.04 0.67
C MET A 52 -5.85 -10.96 1.47
N ASP A 53 -6.94 -11.44 0.86
CA ASP A 53 -7.85 -12.38 1.50
C ASP A 53 -7.20 -13.73 1.90
N LYS A 54 -6.10 -14.09 1.24
CA LYS A 54 -5.38 -15.34 1.52
C LYS A 54 -4.22 -15.15 2.49
N CYS A 55 -3.91 -13.91 2.87
CA CYS A 55 -2.75 -13.58 3.70
C CYS A 55 -3.07 -13.71 5.20
N LYS A 56 -2.12 -14.24 5.96
CA LYS A 56 -2.13 -14.24 7.45
C LYS A 56 -1.27 -13.13 8.05
N THR A 57 -0.43 -12.52 7.23
CA THR A 57 0.34 -11.32 7.57
C THR A 57 0.35 -10.41 6.36
N ILE A 58 0.01 -9.15 6.57
CA ILE A 58 0.02 -8.09 5.55
C ILE A 58 0.89 -6.97 6.08
N VAL A 59 1.89 -6.57 5.30
CA VAL A 59 2.72 -5.39 5.58
C VAL A 59 2.54 -4.43 4.42
N ALA A 60 1.96 -3.26 4.66
CA ALA A 60 1.76 -2.22 3.67
C ALA A 60 2.70 -1.05 3.96
N ASN A 61 3.43 -0.57 2.96
CA ASN A 61 4.26 0.62 3.09
C ASN A 61 4.09 1.50 1.84
N GLY A 62 3.34 2.58 2.00
CA GLY A 62 3.00 3.53 0.95
C GLY A 62 1.63 3.26 0.31
N PRO A 63 0.85 4.32 0.01
CA PRO A 63 -0.41 4.20 -0.71
C PRO A 63 -0.17 3.83 -2.19
N PRO A 64 -1.12 3.12 -2.85
CA PRO A 64 -1.01 2.77 -4.28
C PRO A 64 -1.24 3.96 -5.23
N GLY A 65 -1.58 5.14 -4.71
CA GLY A 65 -1.91 6.33 -5.49
C GLY A 65 -1.84 7.63 -4.68
N ILE A 66 -2.11 8.75 -5.34
CA ILE A 66 -2.13 10.13 -4.80
C ILE A 66 -3.42 10.34 -4.00
N PHE A 67 -3.49 9.71 -2.82
CA PHE A 67 -4.71 9.64 -2.01
C PHE A 67 -5.20 10.99 -1.50
N GLU A 68 -4.34 12.00 -1.48
CA GLU A 68 -4.67 13.38 -1.13
C GLU A 68 -5.68 13.96 -2.13
N LYS A 69 -5.61 13.57 -3.41
CA LYS A 69 -6.54 14.00 -4.45
C LYS A 69 -7.77 13.09 -4.49
N GLU A 70 -8.96 13.66 -4.36
CA GLU A 70 -10.23 12.92 -4.31
C GLU A 70 -10.44 11.99 -5.51
N VAL A 71 -10.09 12.45 -6.72
CA VAL A 71 -10.17 11.66 -7.97
C VAL A 71 -9.34 10.37 -7.92
N PHE A 72 -8.28 10.35 -7.12
CA PHE A 72 -7.29 9.27 -6.99
C PHE A 72 -7.30 8.56 -5.63
N ARG A 73 -8.27 8.86 -4.76
CA ARG A 73 -8.26 8.35 -3.38
C ARG A 73 -8.75 6.91 -3.24
N LYS A 74 -9.54 6.44 -4.20
CA LYS A 74 -10.31 5.21 -4.06
C LYS A 74 -9.43 3.98 -3.86
N GLY A 75 -8.40 3.75 -4.68
CA GLY A 75 -7.57 2.56 -4.55
C GLY A 75 -6.89 2.48 -3.19
N THR A 76 -6.35 3.59 -2.68
CA THR A 76 -5.79 3.66 -1.32
C THR A 76 -6.84 3.31 -0.25
N ASN A 77 -8.03 3.91 -0.30
CA ASN A 77 -9.09 3.62 0.66
C ASN A 77 -9.52 2.15 0.63
N GLU A 78 -9.59 1.55 -0.56
CA GLU A 78 -9.95 0.15 -0.74
C GLU A 78 -8.87 -0.80 -0.19
N MET A 79 -7.58 -0.46 -0.31
CA MET A 79 -6.49 -1.23 0.30
C MET A 79 -6.50 -1.13 1.82
N VAL A 80 -6.71 0.06 2.38
CA VAL A 80 -6.87 0.24 3.83
C VAL A 80 -8.07 -0.54 4.34
N ALA A 81 -9.22 -0.44 3.65
CA ALA A 81 -10.43 -1.17 4.00
C ALA A 81 -10.19 -2.69 4.04
N ALA A 82 -9.51 -3.23 3.03
CA ALA A 82 -9.20 -4.65 2.96
C ALA A 82 -8.25 -5.11 4.09
N MET A 83 -7.34 -4.25 4.57
CA MET A 83 -6.51 -4.56 5.74
C MET A 83 -7.29 -4.48 7.05
N ALA A 84 -8.15 -3.49 7.20
CA ALA A 84 -8.97 -3.30 8.40
C ALA A 84 -9.99 -4.44 8.59
N GLU A 85 -10.59 -4.92 7.49
CA GLU A 85 -11.55 -6.03 7.51
C GLU A 85 -10.88 -7.39 7.82
N LYS A 86 -9.55 -7.45 7.79
CA LYS A 86 -8.74 -8.65 7.97
C LYS A 86 -8.44 -8.99 9.43
N SER A 87 -9.50 -9.19 10.22
CA SER A 87 -9.40 -9.54 11.65
C SER A 87 -8.64 -10.84 11.96
N ASP A 88 -8.47 -11.75 10.99
CA ASP A 88 -7.76 -13.02 11.14
C ASP A 88 -6.29 -12.98 10.68
N ALA A 89 -5.76 -11.80 10.37
CA ALA A 89 -4.40 -11.58 9.91
C ALA A 89 -3.70 -10.49 10.73
N LEU A 90 -2.37 -10.60 10.85
CA LEU A 90 -1.54 -9.50 11.35
C LEU A 90 -1.43 -8.43 10.25
N THR A 91 -1.98 -7.24 10.47
CA THR A 91 -1.93 -6.13 9.50
C THR A 91 -1.05 -4.99 10.02
N VAL A 92 0.06 -4.75 9.33
CA VAL A 92 1.04 -3.73 9.67
C VAL A 92 1.05 -2.67 8.59
N ILE A 93 0.75 -1.44 8.97
CA ILE A 93 0.90 -0.26 8.11
C ILE A 93 2.19 0.45 8.46
N GLY A 94 3.01 0.75 7.47
CA GLY A 94 4.27 1.45 7.61
C GLY A 94 4.29 2.79 6.88
N GLY A 95 4.89 3.78 7.54
CA GLY A 95 5.16 5.09 6.96
C GLY A 95 4.06 6.11 7.24
N GLY A 96 4.44 7.38 7.26
CA GLY A 96 3.54 8.49 7.57
C GLY A 96 2.37 8.62 6.59
N GLU A 97 2.61 8.42 5.30
CA GLU A 97 1.56 8.53 4.26
C GLU A 97 0.51 7.44 4.40
N MET A 98 0.92 6.17 4.51
CA MET A 98 -0.05 5.06 4.62
C MET A 98 -0.77 5.08 5.98
N GLY A 99 -0.09 5.50 7.05
CA GLY A 99 -0.74 5.77 8.34
C GLY A 99 -1.77 6.90 8.25
N THR A 100 -1.44 8.00 7.57
CA THR A 100 -2.38 9.12 7.33
C THR A 100 -3.57 8.67 6.50
N ALA A 101 -3.37 7.82 5.49
CA ALA A 101 -4.47 7.25 4.73
C ALA A 101 -5.41 6.41 5.61
N ALA A 102 -4.87 5.62 6.55
CA ALA A 102 -5.67 4.87 7.51
C ALA A 102 -6.52 5.77 8.40
N GLU A 103 -5.91 6.82 8.96
CA GLU A 103 -6.58 7.84 9.77
C GLU A 103 -7.71 8.54 8.99
N MET A 104 -7.44 8.98 7.75
CA MET A 104 -8.43 9.64 6.90
C MET A 104 -9.65 8.78 6.57
N THR A 105 -9.51 7.46 6.60
CA THR A 105 -10.63 6.52 6.40
C THR A 105 -11.35 6.14 7.69
N GLY A 106 -10.85 6.57 8.85
CA GLY A 106 -11.37 6.20 10.16
C GLY A 106 -11.12 4.73 10.53
N LYS A 107 -10.11 4.09 9.91
CA LYS A 107 -9.81 2.66 10.08
C LYS A 107 -8.46 2.40 10.75
N ALA A 108 -7.85 3.44 11.32
CA ALA A 108 -6.54 3.32 11.99
C ALA A 108 -6.57 2.34 13.17
N ASP A 109 -7.67 2.33 13.93
CA ASP A 109 -7.86 1.43 15.07
C ASP A 109 -8.20 -0.02 14.66
N ASP A 110 -8.58 -0.25 13.40
CA ASP A 110 -8.97 -1.56 12.88
C ASP A 110 -7.78 -2.37 12.34
N VAL A 111 -6.59 -1.77 12.22
CA VAL A 111 -5.35 -2.47 11.82
C VAL A 111 -4.51 -2.86 13.02
N SER A 112 -3.70 -3.91 12.90
CA SER A 112 -2.97 -4.44 14.06
C SER A 112 -1.86 -3.51 14.57
N PHE A 113 -1.16 -2.81 13.67
CA PHE A 113 -0.09 -1.89 14.06
C PHE A 113 0.19 -0.84 12.98
N ILE A 114 0.35 0.42 13.39
CA ILE A 114 0.81 1.51 12.54
C ILE A 114 2.22 1.92 12.97
N SER A 115 3.19 1.71 12.09
CA SER A 115 4.59 2.08 12.27
C SER A 115 4.89 3.46 11.71
N THR A 116 5.42 4.34 12.56
CA THR A 116 5.98 5.64 12.17
C THR A 116 7.38 5.52 11.54
N GLY A 117 7.99 4.33 11.61
CA GLY A 117 9.36 4.10 11.14
C GLY A 117 9.53 4.06 9.62
N GLY A 118 8.45 3.93 8.85
CA GLY A 118 8.47 3.90 7.38
C GLY A 118 9.57 2.99 6.83
N GLY A 119 10.57 3.58 6.16
CA GLY A 119 11.72 2.84 5.63
C GLY A 119 12.48 2.02 6.68
N ALA A 120 12.64 2.52 7.91
CA ALA A 120 13.32 1.79 8.99
C ALA A 120 12.59 0.49 9.36
N MET A 121 11.25 0.47 9.26
CA MET A 121 10.46 -0.76 9.46
C MET A 121 10.82 -1.80 8.40
N LEU A 122 10.89 -1.40 7.13
CA LEU A 122 11.26 -2.30 6.05
C LEU A 122 12.70 -2.79 6.18
N GLU A 123 13.62 -1.96 6.68
CA GLU A 123 15.00 -2.40 6.94
C GLU A 123 15.04 -3.51 7.99
N ILE A 124 14.33 -3.35 9.11
CA ILE A 124 14.23 -4.38 10.16
C ILE A 124 13.62 -5.67 9.58
N LEU A 125 12.52 -5.58 8.82
CA LEU A 125 11.86 -6.73 8.22
C LEU A 125 12.71 -7.43 7.15
N SER A 126 13.57 -6.68 6.46
CA SER A 126 14.54 -7.23 5.51
C SER A 126 15.72 -7.94 6.19
N GLY A 127 15.77 -7.96 7.53
CA GLY A 127 16.85 -8.56 8.31
C GLY A 127 18.12 -7.70 8.38
N LYS A 128 18.04 -6.43 7.97
CA LYS A 128 19.17 -5.51 8.11
C LYS A 128 19.39 -5.17 9.58
N ASP A 129 20.65 -5.00 9.92
CA ASP A 129 21.06 -4.56 11.23
C ASP A 129 20.93 -3.03 11.34
N VAL A 130 19.88 -2.57 12.02
CA VAL A 130 19.63 -1.14 12.22
C VAL A 130 20.52 -0.64 13.37
N PRO A 131 21.47 0.30 13.12
CA PRO A 131 22.52 0.64 14.10
C PRO A 131 22.00 1.05 15.48
N MET A 132 20.92 1.85 15.53
CA MET A 132 20.33 2.28 16.81
C MET A 132 19.69 1.12 17.58
N VAL A 133 19.04 0.19 16.88
CA VAL A 133 18.43 -1.00 17.50
C VAL A 133 19.52 -1.93 18.04
N ARG A 134 20.62 -2.09 17.29
CA ARG A 134 21.79 -2.84 17.77
C ARG A 134 22.38 -2.22 19.03
N ALA A 135 22.64 -0.92 19.02
CA ALA A 135 23.21 -0.22 20.17
C ALA A 135 22.36 -0.40 21.45
N LEU A 136 21.04 -0.41 21.32
CA LEU A 136 20.12 -0.68 22.43
C LEU A 136 20.18 -2.14 22.92
N ARG A 137 20.32 -3.12 22.02
CA ARG A 137 20.46 -4.55 22.39
C ARG A 137 21.78 -4.85 23.08
N GLU A 138 22.85 -4.18 22.68
CA GLU A 138 24.20 -4.36 23.23
C GLU A 138 24.40 -3.64 24.56
N LYS A 139 23.55 -2.64 24.86
CA LYS A 139 23.57 -1.95 26.14
C LYS A 139 23.09 -2.90 27.25
N LYS A 140 24.04 -3.46 28.00
CA LYS A 140 23.76 -4.10 29.29
C LYS A 140 23.20 -3.06 30.28
N PRO A 141 22.31 -3.48 31.20
CA PRO A 141 21.75 -2.59 32.21
C PRO A 141 22.83 -1.89 33.04
#